data_AF-A0A364VCS1-F1
#
_entry.id   AF-A0A364VCS1-F1
#
_cell.length_a   1.000
_cell.length_b   1.000
_cell.length_c   1.000
_cell.angle_alpha   90.00
_cell.angle_beta   90.00
_cell.angle_gamma   90.00
#
_symmetry.space_group_name_H-M   'P 1'
#
loop_
_entity.id
_entity.type
_entity.pdbx_description
1 polymer ?
#
loop_
_entity_poly.entity_id
_entity_poly.type
_entity_poly.pdbx_seq_one_letter_code
_entity_poly.pdbx_strand_id
1 'polypeptide(L)'
;MNFRTEIGTMEGAANNVDSINSNVQAELQRLAAVVEGTAGSWRGDAQNAFQALMERWNTSARQLSEALQSISENLRANARAFDETEMANQAAFR
;
A
#
# COMPACT_ATOMS: atom_id res chain seq x y z
N MET A 1 22.52 5.13 -21.30
CA MET A 1 21.29 4.34 -21.52
C MET A 1 20.56 3.94 -20.23
N ASN A 2 20.93 4.42 -19.03
CA ASN A 2 20.36 3.89 -17.78
C ASN A 2 19.22 4.72 -17.15
N PHE A 3 19.30 6.05 -17.10
CA PHE A 3 18.42 6.83 -16.21
C PHE A 3 16.94 6.90 -16.63
N ARG A 4 16.63 7.02 -17.92
CA ARG A 4 15.23 6.93 -18.40
C ARG A 4 14.61 5.56 -18.10
N THR A 5 15.42 4.51 -18.15
CA THR A 5 15.00 3.15 -17.78
C THR A 5 14.75 3.05 -16.28
N GLU A 6 15.58 3.68 -15.45
CA GLU A 6 15.42 3.72 -13.99
C GLU A 6 14.17 4.48 -13.55
N ILE A 7 13.87 5.64 -14.15
CA ILE A 7 12.62 6.40 -13.92
C ILE A 7 11.41 5.53 -14.26
N GLY A 8 11.38 4.94 -15.46
CA GLY A 8 10.27 4.06 -15.86
C GLY A 8 10.14 2.82 -14.97
N THR A 9 11.26 2.31 -14.43
CA THR A 9 11.25 1.20 -13.46
C THR A 9 10.63 1.62 -12.14
N MET A 10 10.96 2.81 -11.62
CA MET A 10 10.38 3.34 -10.39
C MET A 10 8.87 3.63 -10.53
N GLU A 11 8.45 4.20 -11.66
CA GLU A 11 7.02 4.42 -11.94
C GLU A 11 6.25 3.09 -12.06
N GLY A 12 6.82 2.12 -12.76
CA GLY A 12 6.27 0.77 -12.87
C GLY A 12 6.15 0.09 -11.50
N ALA A 13 7.18 0.21 -10.66
CA ALA A 13 7.16 -0.31 -9.30
C ALA A 13 6.08 0.36 -8.43
N ALA A 14 5.92 1.69 -8.52
CA ALA A 14 4.86 2.41 -7.80
C ALA A 14 3.47 1.92 -8.19
N ASN A 15 3.21 1.75 -9.49
CA ASN A 15 1.92 1.25 -9.99
C ASN A 15 1.67 -0.21 -9.55
N ASN A 16 2.72 -1.03 -9.48
CA ASN A 16 2.62 -2.39 -8.94
C ASN A 16 2.26 -2.37 -7.45
N VAL A 17 2.86 -1.48 -6.66
CA VAL A 17 2.54 -1.32 -5.23
C VAL A 17 1.08 -0.87 -5.05
N ASP A 18 0.58 0.07 -5.86
CA ASP A 18 -0.83 0.49 -5.82
C ASP A 18 -1.79 -0.68 -6.14
N SER A 19 -1.42 -1.52 -7.11
CA SER A 19 -2.18 -2.72 -7.48
C SER A 19 -2.20 -3.75 -6.35
N ILE A 20 -1.04 -3.98 -5.71
CA ILE A 20 -0.93 -4.85 -4.53
C ILE A 20 -1.77 -4.31 -3.39
N ASN A 21 -1.72 -3.00 -3.10
CA ASN A 21 -2.52 -2.39 -2.05
C ASN A 21 -4.02 -2.61 -2.29
N SER A 22 -4.49 -2.42 -3.53
CA SER A 22 -5.88 -2.67 -3.91
C SER A 22 -6.28 -4.14 -3.68
N ASN A 23 -5.41 -5.08 -4.07
CA ASN A 23 -5.65 -6.51 -3.85
C ASN A 23 -5.69 -6.88 -2.36
N VAL A 24 -4.79 -6.30 -1.56
CA VAL A 24 -4.74 -6.48 -0.11
C VAL A 24 -6.02 -5.96 0.53
N GLN A 25 -6.48 -4.76 0.19
CA GLN A 25 -7.73 -4.21 0.71
C GLN A 25 -8.94 -5.10 0.37
N ALA A 26 -9.00 -5.63 -0.85
CA ALA A 26 -10.06 -6.54 -1.26
C ALA A 26 -10.03 -7.86 -0.47
N GLU A 27 -8.84 -8.42 -0.21
CA GLU A 27 -8.70 -9.63 0.62
C GLU A 27 -9.07 -9.37 2.07
N LEU A 28 -8.65 -8.24 2.63
CA LEU A 28 -9.01 -7.84 4.00
C LEU A 28 -10.52 -7.70 4.17
N GLN A 29 -11.22 -7.15 3.18
CA GLN A 29 -12.69 -7.07 3.17
C GLN A 29 -13.34 -8.46 3.08
N ARG A 30 -12.82 -9.35 2.23
CA ARG A 30 -13.30 -10.75 2.15
C ARG A 30 -13.15 -11.47 3.48
N LEU A 31 -11.98 -11.35 4.12
CA LEU A 31 -11.72 -11.96 5.42
C LEU A 31 -12.62 -11.39 6.51
N ALA A 32 -12.84 -10.06 6.53
CA ALA A 32 -13.78 -9.45 7.47
C ALA A 32 -15.20 -10.02 7.32
N ALA A 33 -15.70 -10.17 6.09
CA ALA A 33 -17.02 -10.76 5.83
C ALA A 33 -17.14 -12.22 6.28
N VAL A 34 -16.09 -13.04 6.07
CA VAL A 34 -16.04 -14.42 6.56
C VAL A 34 -16.10 -14.45 8.09
N VAL A 35 -15.31 -13.60 8.74
CA VAL A 35 -15.22 -13.52 10.20
C VAL A 35 -16.55 -13.05 10.80
N GLU A 36 -17.19 -12.02 10.24
CA GLU A 36 -18.55 -11.58 10.61
C GLU A 36 -19.60 -12.67 10.44
N GLY A 37 -19.52 -13.46 9.37
CA GLY A 37 -20.40 -14.61 9.15
C GLY A 37 -20.30 -15.67 10.25
N THR A 38 -19.14 -15.77 10.92
CA THR A 38 -18.96 -16.65 12.07
C THR A 38 -19.37 -16.02 13.39
N ALA A 39 -19.54 -14.70 13.49
CA ALA A 39 -19.81 -14.01 14.76
C ALA A 39 -21.10 -14.49 15.45
N GLY A 40 -22.09 -14.96 14.70
CA GLY A 40 -23.34 -15.50 15.23
C GLY A 40 -23.18 -16.76 16.10
N SER A 41 -22.06 -17.48 16.00
CA SER A 41 -21.76 -18.65 16.84
C SER A 41 -21.00 -18.31 18.13
N TRP A 42 -20.56 -17.06 18.32
CA TRP A 42 -19.73 -16.63 19.45
C TRP A 42 -20.62 -15.89 20.44
N ARG A 43 -20.98 -16.53 21.57
CA ARG A 43 -21.78 -15.92 22.65
C ARG A 43 -20.95 -15.77 23.92
N GLY A 44 -21.22 -14.73 24.71
CA GLY A 44 -20.54 -14.49 26.00
C GLY A 44 -19.10 -14.00 25.81
N ASP A 45 -18.15 -14.55 26.57
CA ASP A 45 -16.74 -14.10 26.56
C ASP A 45 -16.07 -14.18 25.17
N ALA A 46 -16.50 -15.13 24.33
CA ALA A 46 -16.05 -15.24 22.95
C ALA A 46 -16.41 -13.99 22.13
N GLN A 47 -17.55 -13.36 22.38
CA GLN A 47 -17.97 -12.15 21.68
C GLN A 47 -17.06 -10.96 22.00
N ASN A 48 -16.62 -10.81 23.25
CA ASN A 48 -15.69 -9.76 23.66
C ASN A 48 -14.31 -9.97 23.02
N ALA A 49 -13.80 -11.21 23.03
CA ALA A 49 -12.54 -11.54 22.36
C ALA A 49 -12.59 -11.29 20.85
N PHE A 50 -13.74 -11.58 20.22
CA PHE A 50 -13.98 -11.30 18.81
C PHE A 50 -13.95 -9.80 18.51
N GLN A 51 -14.63 -8.96 19.31
CA GLN A 51 -14.61 -7.51 19.12
C GLN A 51 -13.18 -6.95 19.22
N ALA A 52 -12.43 -7.34 20.24
CA ALA A 52 -11.04 -6.92 20.40
C ALA A 52 -10.15 -7.38 19.24
N LEU A 53 -10.39 -8.59 18.70
CA LEU A 53 -9.71 -9.07 17.50
C LEU A 53 -10.04 -8.18 16.29
N MET A 54 -11.31 -7.84 16.07
CA MET A 54 -11.74 -7.00 14.96
C MET A 54 -11.19 -5.57 15.03
N GLU A 55 -11.07 -4.99 16.22
CA GLU A 55 -10.42 -3.69 16.42
C GLU A 55 -8.93 -3.73 16.03
N ARG A 56 -8.20 -4.74 16.50
CA ARG A 56 -6.79 -4.92 16.17
C ARG A 56 -6.62 -5.19 14.67
N TRP A 57 -7.49 -6.02 14.09
CA TRP A 57 -7.52 -6.30 12.66
C TRP A 57 -7.68 -5.03 11.83
N ASN A 58 -8.69 -4.21 12.12
CA ASN A 58 -8.95 -2.94 11.43
C ASN A 58 -7.75 -1.99 11.53
N THR A 59 -7.08 -1.98 12.69
CA THR A 59 -5.87 -1.18 12.89
C THR A 59 -4.72 -1.67 12.01
N SER A 60 -4.43 -2.97 12.00
CA SER A 60 -3.37 -3.56 11.18
C SER A 60 -3.65 -3.40 9.67
N ALA A 61 -4.90 -3.57 9.26
CA ALA A 61 -5.35 -3.35 7.88
C ALA A 61 -5.06 -1.92 7.40
N ARG A 62 -5.40 -0.92 8.23
CA ARG A 62 -5.13 0.49 7.94
C ARG A 62 -3.64 0.77 7.83
N GLN A 63 -2.85 0.31 8.81
CA GLN A 63 -1.40 0.49 8.83
C GLN A 63 -0.73 -0.11 7.59
N LEU A 64 -1.17 -1.30 7.15
CA LEU A 64 -0.65 -1.92 5.95
C LEU A 64 -0.97 -1.08 4.70
N SER A 65 -2.20 -0.59 4.58
CA SER A 65 -2.60 0.27 3.46
C SER A 65 -1.81 1.57 3.43
N GLU A 66 -1.64 2.23 4.57
CA GLU A 66 -0.87 3.47 4.70
C GLU A 66 0.61 3.24 4.35
N ALA A 67 1.19 2.12 4.79
CA ALA A 67 2.57 1.77 4.46
C ALA A 67 2.76 1.54 2.97
N LEU A 68 1.87 0.77 2.32
CA LEU A 68 1.94 0.52 0.87
C LEU A 68 1.76 1.81 0.07
N GLN A 69 0.82 2.67 0.46
CA GLN A 69 0.64 3.97 -0.17
C GLN A 69 1.87 4.88 0.00
N SER A 70 2.46 4.93 1.19
CA SER A 70 3.69 5.67 1.42
C SER A 70 4.84 5.15 0.54
N ILE A 71 4.95 3.83 0.33
CA ILE A 71 5.96 3.24 -0.55
C ILE A 71 5.74 3.70 -2.01
N SER A 72 4.51 3.66 -2.53
CA SER A 72 4.24 4.07 -3.91
C SER A 72 4.47 5.58 -4.12
N GLU A 73 4.10 6.41 -3.14
CA GLU A 73 4.38 7.85 -3.13
C GLU A 73 5.89 8.14 -3.11
N ASN A 74 6.66 7.45 -2.27
CA ASN A 74 8.12 7.58 -2.23
C ASN A 74 8.78 7.19 -3.56
N LEU A 75 8.32 6.10 -4.20
CA LEU A 75 8.84 5.69 -5.51
C LEU A 75 8.58 6.76 -6.58
N ARG A 76 7.38 7.36 -6.59
CA ARG A 76 7.04 8.46 -7.51
C ARG A 76 7.82 9.74 -7.21
N ALA A 77 8.01 10.07 -5.93
CA ALA A 77 8.81 11.22 -5.52
C ALA A 77 10.27 11.07 -5.98
N ASN A 78 10.85 9.88 -5.79
CA ASN A 78 12.18 9.58 -6.29
C ASN A 78 12.24 9.72 -7.82
N ALA A 79 11.31 9.10 -8.56
CA ALA A 79 11.28 9.21 -10.02
C ALA A 79 11.27 10.68 -10.52
N ARG A 80 10.49 11.55 -9.88
CA ARG A 80 10.45 12.99 -10.20
C ARG A 80 11.75 13.71 -9.86
N ALA A 81 12.32 13.46 -8.69
CA ALA A 81 13.59 14.07 -8.29
C ALA A 81 14.74 13.70 -9.24
N PHE A 82 14.74 12.45 -9.74
CA PHE A 82 15.68 12.02 -10.77
C PHE A 82 15.47 12.75 -12.10
N ASP A 83 14.22 12.94 -12.54
CA ASP A 83 13.90 13.69 -13.77
C ASP A 83 14.32 15.17 -13.69
N GLU A 84 14.02 15.84 -12.57
CA GLU A 84 14.41 17.24 -12.33
C GLU A 84 15.93 17.42 -12.32
N THR A 85 16.65 16.50 -11.66
CA THR A 85 18.12 16.52 -11.62
C THR A 85 18.71 16.37 -13.02
N GLU A 86 18.10 15.53 -13.87
CA GLU A 86 18.52 15.35 -15.26
C GLU A 86 18.29 16.63 -16.08
N MET A 87 17.11 17.26 -15.96
CA MET A 87 16.83 18.52 -16.65
C MET A 87 17.84 19.61 -16.27
N ALA A 88 18.18 19.72 -14.99
CA ALA A 88 19.17 20.66 -14.49
C ALA A 88 20.57 20.38 -15.06
N ASN A 89 21.01 19.11 -15.05
CA ASN A 89 22.30 18.70 -15.61
C ASN A 89 22.37 18.99 -17.11
N GLN A 90 21.34 18.61 -17.89
CA GLN A 90 21.30 18.88 -19.33
C GLN A 90 21.32 20.37 -19.66
N ALA A 91 20.69 21.21 -18.84
CA ALA A 91 20.71 22.67 -19.01
C ALA A 91 22.10 23.26 -18.69
N ALA A 92 22.83 22.70 -17.73
CA ALA A 92 24.16 23.16 -17.35
C ALA A 92 25.27 22.83 -18.36
N PHE A 93 25.07 21.81 -19.20
CA PHE A 93 26.01 21.42 -20.26
C PHE A 93 25.70 22.04 -21.64
N ARG A 94 24.67 22.89 -21.75
CA ARG A 94 24.36 23.68 -22.95
C ARG A 94 24.84 25.11 -22.79
#